data_AF-A0A0F1B0J1-F1
#
_entry.id   AF-A0A0F1B0J1-F1
#
_cell.length_a   1.000
_cell.length_b   1.000
_cell.length_c   1.000
_cell.angle_alpha   90.00
_cell.angle_beta   90.00
_cell.angle_gamma   90.00
#
_symmetry.space_group_name_H-M   'P 1'
#
loop_
_entity.id
_entity.type
_entity.pdbx_description
1 polymer ?
#
loop_
_entity_poly.entity_id
_entity_poly.type
_entity_poly.pdbx_seq_one_letter_code
_entity_poly.pdbx_strand_id
1 'polypeptide(L)'
;MKFKIAVLISTFLVAGNTMADSVMKAEFHSIQECLSAIKAHGGEPLKIIQDKPDMVTGRLPNEKMFACEKKETGSKGTYFEGWFMVKD
;
A
#
# COMPACT_ATOMS: atom_id res chain seq x y z
N MET A 1 -47.04 38.21 20.57
CA MET A 1 -46.42 37.00 20.00
C MET A 1 -44.91 37.24 19.93
N LYS A 2 -44.11 36.38 20.57
CA LYS A 2 -42.66 36.61 20.80
C LYS A 2 -41.84 35.73 19.84
N PHE A 3 -40.79 36.32 19.27
CA PHE A 3 -39.90 35.78 18.25
C PHE A 3 -39.38 34.38 18.57
N LYS A 4 -39.54 33.44 17.63
CA LYS A 4 -38.90 32.12 17.68
C LYS A 4 -37.50 32.24 17.08
N ILE A 5 -36.49 32.19 17.93
CA ILE A 5 -35.08 32.16 17.54
C ILE A 5 -34.79 30.78 16.94
N ALA A 6 -34.54 30.73 15.63
CA ALA A 6 -34.03 29.53 14.98
C ALA A 6 -32.50 29.53 15.10
N VAL A 7 -31.97 28.68 15.98
CA VAL A 7 -30.53 28.45 16.12
C VAL A 7 -30.09 27.54 14.97
N LEU A 8 -29.42 28.13 13.97
CA LEU A 8 -28.70 27.38 12.94
C LEU A 8 -27.45 26.79 13.58
N ILE A 9 -27.48 25.50 13.86
CA ILE A 9 -26.32 24.73 14.32
C ILE A 9 -25.35 24.66 13.14
N SER A 10 -24.35 25.54 13.17
CA SER A 10 -23.28 25.60 12.17
C SER A 10 -22.48 24.29 12.24
N THR A 11 -22.50 23.54 11.15
CA THR A 11 -21.75 22.30 10.97
C THR A 11 -20.25 22.61 10.95
N PHE A 12 -19.54 22.29 12.03
CA PHE A 12 -18.09 22.14 11.99
C PHE A 12 -17.77 20.81 11.31
N LEU A 13 -17.60 20.85 9.99
CA LEU A 13 -16.88 19.81 9.25
C LEU A 13 -15.40 19.95 9.64
N VAL A 14 -14.98 19.20 10.64
CA VAL A 14 -13.55 18.97 10.88
C VAL A 14 -13.08 18.01 9.78
N ALA A 15 -12.65 18.58 8.65
CA ALA A 15 -11.89 17.85 7.65
C ALA A 15 -10.50 17.55 8.24
N GLY A 16 -10.41 16.44 8.97
CA GLY A 16 -9.13 15.85 9.31
C GLY A 16 -8.51 15.31 8.04
N ASN A 17 -7.55 16.03 7.47
CA ASN A 17 -6.70 15.51 6.40
C ASN A 17 -5.75 14.48 7.01
N THR A 18 -6.25 13.27 7.26
CA THR A 18 -5.38 12.13 7.54
C THR A 18 -4.72 11.76 6.22
N MET A 19 -3.45 12.13 6.06
CA MET A 19 -2.63 11.65 4.94
C MET A 19 -2.51 10.14 5.11
N ALA A 20 -3.37 9.38 4.44
CA ALA A 20 -3.32 7.93 4.48
C ALA A 20 -2.20 7.48 3.53
N ASP A 21 -1.38 6.53 3.97
CA ASP A 21 -0.44 5.91 3.06
C ASP A 21 -1.21 4.94 2.14
N SER A 22 -1.18 5.17 0.83
CA SER A 22 -1.76 4.24 -0.15
C SER A 22 -0.88 3.01 -0.37
N VAL A 23 -1.49 1.88 -0.71
CA VAL A 23 -0.78 0.63 -1.03
C VAL A 23 -0.89 0.35 -2.53
N MET A 24 0.26 0.24 -3.20
CA MET A 24 0.33 -0.28 -4.56
C MET A 24 0.49 -1.79 -4.53
N LYS A 25 -0.25 -2.52 -5.37
CA LYS A 25 -0.26 -3.98 -5.40
C LYS A 25 -0.41 -4.54 -6.82
N ALA A 26 0.28 -5.62 -7.13
CA ALA A 26 0.19 -6.33 -8.41
C ALA A 26 0.50 -7.83 -8.29
N GLU A 27 0.05 -8.62 -9.28
CA GLU A 27 0.32 -10.05 -9.40
C GLU A 27 1.42 -10.30 -10.46
N PHE A 28 2.34 -11.21 -10.17
CA PHE A 28 3.51 -11.53 -11.00
C PHE A 28 3.71 -13.04 -11.11
N HIS A 29 4.45 -13.48 -12.13
CA HIS A 29 4.73 -14.90 -12.35
C HIS A 29 5.98 -15.38 -11.59
N SER A 30 6.81 -14.46 -11.10
CA SER A 30 8.04 -14.79 -10.35
C SER A 30 8.41 -13.70 -9.33
N ILE A 31 9.24 -14.05 -8.35
CA ILE A 31 9.84 -13.09 -7.40
C ILE A 31 10.68 -12.05 -8.14
N GLN A 32 11.43 -12.45 -9.15
CA GLN A 32 12.32 -11.57 -9.91
C GLN A 32 11.52 -10.48 -10.65
N GLU A 33 10.41 -10.87 -11.25
CA GLU A 33 9.49 -9.93 -11.92
C GLU A 33 8.89 -8.95 -10.91
N CYS A 34 8.41 -9.48 -9.77
CA CYS A 34 7.88 -8.68 -8.68
C CYS A 34 8.89 -7.65 -8.14
N LEU A 35 10.11 -8.09 -7.82
CA LEU A 35 11.17 -7.20 -7.32
C LEU A 35 11.57 -6.16 -8.37
N SER A 36 11.61 -6.52 -9.66
CA SER A 36 11.90 -5.59 -10.74
C SER A 36 10.83 -4.51 -10.85
N ALA A 37 9.55 -4.87 -10.72
CA ALA A 37 8.47 -3.90 -10.70
C ALA A 37 8.54 -2.97 -9.47
N ILE A 38 8.83 -3.52 -8.29
CA ILE A 38 8.98 -2.71 -7.07
C ILE A 38 10.17 -1.76 -7.17
N LYS A 39 11.28 -2.16 -7.80
CA LYS A 39 12.41 -1.27 -8.09
C LYS A 39 12.00 -0.12 -9.03
N ALA A 40 11.29 -0.47 -10.10
CA ALA A 40 10.85 0.50 -11.11
C ALA A 40 9.85 1.54 -10.58
N HIS A 41 8.97 1.13 -9.66
CA HIS A 41 7.87 1.99 -9.17
C HIS A 41 8.04 2.50 -7.73
N GLY A 42 8.71 1.74 -6.86
CA GLY A 42 8.99 2.08 -5.47
C GLY A 42 10.38 2.68 -5.25
N GLY A 43 11.27 2.60 -6.25
CA GLY A 43 12.61 3.17 -6.24
C GLY A 43 13.70 2.20 -5.80
N GLU A 44 14.95 2.62 -6.01
CA GLU A 44 16.16 1.88 -5.67
C GLU A 44 17.09 2.68 -4.73
N PRO A 45 17.89 2.02 -3.87
CA PRO A 45 18.01 0.57 -3.70
C PRO A 45 16.90 -0.04 -2.82
N LEU A 46 16.56 -1.31 -3.06
CA LEU A 46 15.73 -2.10 -2.15
C LEU A 46 16.60 -2.68 -1.03
N LYS A 47 16.23 -2.40 0.22
CA LYS A 47 16.87 -2.99 1.41
C LYS A 47 16.15 -4.27 1.80
N ILE A 48 16.66 -5.41 1.34
CA ILE A 48 16.10 -6.73 1.66
C ILE A 48 16.26 -7.01 3.17
N ILE A 49 15.17 -7.43 3.81
CA ILE A 49 15.13 -7.86 5.23
C ILE A 49 14.97 -9.37 5.32
N GLN A 50 14.11 -9.95 4.48
CA GLN A 50 13.91 -11.38 4.40
C GLN A 50 13.98 -11.83 2.94
N ASP A 51 14.72 -12.89 2.70
CA ASP A 51 14.87 -13.53 1.40
C ASP A 51 14.62 -15.03 1.56
N LYS A 52 13.47 -15.49 1.07
CA LYS A 52 13.03 -16.88 1.07
C LYS A 52 12.47 -17.22 -0.31
N PRO A 53 12.49 -18.51 -0.71
CA PRO A 53 11.97 -18.94 -2.01
C PRO A 53 10.50 -18.55 -2.27
N ASP A 54 9.69 -18.47 -1.22
CA ASP A 54 8.27 -18.12 -1.33
C ASP A 54 7.97 -16.67 -0.92
N MET A 55 8.97 -15.92 -0.42
CA MET A 55 8.74 -14.57 0.08
C MET A 55 10.02 -13.74 0.18
N VAL A 56 10.01 -12.55 -0.41
CA VAL A 56 11.02 -11.51 -0.19
C VAL A 56 10.35 -10.29 0.40
N THR A 57 10.89 -9.75 1.50
CA THR A 57 10.40 -8.50 2.12
C THR A 57 11.55 -7.54 2.38
N GLY A 58 11.24 -6.26 2.46
CA GLY A 58 12.26 -5.26 2.72
C GLY A 58 11.72 -3.85 2.86
N ARG A 59 12.64 -2.89 2.78
CA ARG A 59 12.33 -1.45 2.75
C ARG A 59 12.74 -0.82 1.44
N LEU A 60 11.89 0.10 0.99
CA LEU A 60 12.16 1.06 -0.08
C LEU A 60 13.14 2.15 0.42
N PRO A 61 13.68 3.01 -0.48
CA PRO A 61 14.54 4.13 -0.08
C PRO A 61 13.90 5.12 0.90
N ASN A 62 12.57 5.21 0.92
CA ASN A 62 11.80 6.05 1.83
C ASN A 62 11.46 5.35 3.17
N GLU A 63 12.13 4.22 3.47
CA GLU A 63 11.92 3.36 4.64
C GLU A 63 10.53 2.70 4.72
N LYS A 64 9.67 2.84 3.70
CA LYS A 64 8.41 2.11 3.62
C LYS A 64 8.62 0.65 3.27
N MET A 65 7.73 -0.20 3.77
CA MET A 65 7.82 -1.65 3.57
C MET A 65 7.35 -2.06 2.17
N PHE A 66 7.95 -3.12 1.66
CA PHE A 66 7.47 -3.87 0.51
C PHE A 66 7.52 -5.37 0.78
N ALA A 67 6.75 -6.13 0.00
CA ALA A 67 6.88 -7.57 -0.07
C ALA A 67 6.57 -8.11 -1.47
N CYS A 68 7.18 -9.24 -1.79
CA CYS A 68 6.81 -10.17 -2.86
C CYS A 68 6.53 -11.51 -2.19
N GLU A 69 5.29 -11.99 -2.21
CA GLU A 69 4.88 -13.20 -1.51
C GLU A 69 4.18 -14.18 -2.46
N LYS A 70 4.56 -15.45 -2.42
CA LYS A 70 3.89 -16.51 -3.17
C LYS A 70 2.46 -16.68 -2.65
N LYS A 71 1.51 -16.73 -3.56
CA LYS A 71 0.10 -17.02 -3.32
C LYS A 71 -0.31 -18.22 -4.16
N GLU A 72 -1.14 -19.07 -3.60
CA GLU A 72 -1.68 -20.24 -4.27
C GLU A 72 -3.20 -20.20 -4.18
N THR A 73 -3.87 -20.30 -5.32
CA THR A 73 -5.33 -20.32 -5.40
C THR A 73 -5.78 -21.44 -6.33
N GLY A 74 -6.92 -22.06 -6.02
CA GLY A 74 -7.43 -23.17 -6.82
C GLY A 74 -7.76 -22.80 -8.28
N SER A 75 -8.07 -21.53 -8.56
CA SER A 75 -8.46 -21.06 -9.89
C SER A 75 -7.32 -20.46 -10.72
N LYS A 76 -6.36 -19.77 -10.10
CA LYS A 76 -5.22 -19.12 -10.80
C LYS A 76 -3.91 -19.92 -10.70
N GLY A 77 -3.88 -20.97 -9.90
CA GLY A 77 -2.63 -21.66 -9.57
C GLY A 77 -1.73 -20.83 -8.67
N THR A 78 -0.42 -20.93 -8.88
CA THR A 78 0.61 -20.21 -8.12
C THR A 78 0.98 -18.89 -8.81
N TYR A 79 1.00 -17.81 -8.05
CA TYR A 79 1.50 -16.50 -8.47
C TYR A 79 2.25 -15.80 -7.33
N PHE A 80 2.87 -14.67 -7.59
CA PHE A 80 3.49 -13.82 -6.57
C PHE A 80 2.75 -12.51 -6.47
N GLU A 81 2.32 -12.14 -5.27
CA GLU A 81 1.71 -10.85 -4.97
C GLU A 81 2.79 -9.89 -4.49
N GLY A 82 2.99 -8.80 -5.23
CA GLY A 82 3.88 -7.72 -4.86
C GLY A 82 3.11 -6.54 -4.30
N TRP A 83 3.56 -5.96 -3.20
CA TRP A 83 2.99 -4.72 -2.66
C TRP A 83 4.03 -3.81 -2.03
N PHE A 84 3.76 -2.51 -2.04
CA PHE A 84 4.53 -1.51 -1.30
C PHE A 84 3.67 -0.30 -0.95
N MET A 85 4.04 0.41 0.13
CA MET A 85 3.35 1.64 0.53
C MET A 85 3.90 2.86 -0.23
N VAL A 86 3.01 3.71 -0.73
CA VAL A 86 3.32 5.02 -1.32
C VAL A 86 2.75 6.13 -0.44
N LYS A 87 3.38 7.30 -0.45
CA LYS A 87 2.74 8.50 0.15
C LYS A 87 1.78 9.03 -0.91
N ASP A 88 0.57 9.39 -0.50
CA ASP A 88 -0.36 10.16 -1.32
C ASP A 88 0.23 11.53 -1.70
#